data_AF-A0A661SI20-F1
#
_entry.id   AF-A0A661SI20-F1
#
_cell.length_a   1.000
_cell.length_b   1.000
_cell.length_c   1.000
_cell.angle_alpha   90.00
_cell.angle_beta   90.00
_cell.angle_gamma   90.00
#
_symmetry.space_group_name_H-M   'P 1'
#
loop_
_entity.id
_entity.type
_entity.pdbx_description
1 polymer ?
#
loop_
_entity_poly.entity_id
_entity_poly.type
_entity_poly.pdbx_seq_one_letter_code
_entity_poly.pdbx_strand_id
1 'polypeptide(L)'
;MREMIRMVVVLTVLSAFSGGLLAAVRNSTQDQIENQKLVFVKGPAIETILAGASNDPIVDRFKIMDGDVERSFFVGKFDGKAETVAFECFGKGYGGDVGLMVGVSLKDDAVMGVSVTTHQETPGLGSKAKTDADFVAQFK
;
A
#
# COMPACT_ATOMS: atom_id res chain seq x y z
N MET A 1 4.29 45.83 22.36
CA MET A 1 4.86 44.52 22.78
C MET A 1 3.84 43.57 23.38
N ARG A 2 3.04 43.96 24.39
CA ARG A 2 2.01 43.11 25.03
C ARG A 2 1.02 42.46 24.05
N GLU A 3 0.57 43.19 23.03
CA GLU A 3 -0.34 42.63 22.02
C GLU A 3 0.33 41.61 21.10
N MET A 4 1.58 41.85 20.68
CA MET A 4 2.35 40.87 19.89
C MET A 4 2.56 39.57 20.68
N ILE A 5 2.94 39.67 21.95
CA ILE A 5 3.10 38.51 22.83
C ILE A 5 1.77 37.76 22.99
N ARG A 6 0.65 38.48 23.16
CA ARG A 6 -0.69 37.87 23.24
C ARG A 6 -1.05 37.11 21.97
N MET A 7 -0.78 37.67 20.79
CA MET A 7 -1.05 36.97 19.52
C MET A 7 -0.20 35.70 19.36
N VAL A 8 1.09 35.76 19.70
CA VAL A 8 1.97 34.58 19.65
C VAL A 8 1.45 33.48 20.58
N VAL A 9 1.08 33.81 21.82
CA VAL A 9 0.56 32.84 22.78
C VAL A 9 -0.77 32.24 22.30
N VAL A 10 -1.71 33.07 21.82
CA VAL A 10 -3.01 32.59 21.35
C VAL A 10 -2.86 31.66 20.14
N LEU A 11 -2.05 32.05 19.15
CA LEU A 11 -1.79 31.20 17.98
C LEU A 11 -1.09 29.89 18.37
N THR A 12 -0.11 29.95 19.27
CA THR A 12 0.59 28.75 19.76
C THR A 12 -0.37 27.77 20.43
N VAL A 13 -1.25 28.27 21.31
CA VAL A 13 -2.23 27.44 22.01
C VAL A 13 -3.23 26.82 21.03
N LEU A 14 -3.75 27.61 20.09
CA LEU A 14 -4.69 27.11 19.09
C LEU A 14 -4.03 26.07 18.17
N SER A 15 -2.82 26.34 17.67
CA SER A 15 -2.08 25.40 16.82
C SER A 15 -1.72 24.12 17.57
N ALA A 16 -1.28 24.22 18.83
CA ALA A 16 -0.98 23.04 19.66
C ALA A 16 -2.23 22.20 19.92
N PHE A 17 -3.36 22.85 20.18
CA PHE A 17 -4.63 22.16 20.37
C PHE A 17 -5.10 21.45 19.10
N SER A 18 -5.12 22.16 17.96
CA SER A 18 -5.52 21.57 16.67
C SER A 18 -4.59 20.44 16.22
N GLY A 19 -3.27 20.64 16.34
CA GLY A 19 -2.28 19.62 16.01
C GLY A 19 -2.35 18.41 16.94
N GLY A 20 -2.54 18.64 18.24
CA GLY A 20 -2.71 17.58 19.24
C GLY A 20 -3.96 16.74 18.99
N LEU A 21 -5.08 17.39 18.66
CA LEU A 21 -6.33 16.68 18.35
C LEU A 21 -6.20 15.84 17.06
N LEU A 22 -5.59 16.40 16.01
CA LEU A 22 -5.33 15.66 14.77
C LEU A 22 -4.40 14.46 14.99
N ALA A 23 -3.34 14.64 15.78
CA ALA A 23 -2.40 13.57 16.11
C ALA A 23 -3.07 12.45 16.94
N ALA A 24 -3.90 12.81 17.91
CA ALA A 24 -4.65 11.85 18.72
C ALA A 24 -5.60 11.00 17.87
N VAL A 25 -6.36 11.64 16.98
CA VAL A 25 -7.25 10.93 16.04
C VAL A 25 -6.44 10.02 15.13
N ARG A 26 -5.38 10.54 14.50
CA ARG A 26 -4.51 9.77 13.58
C ARG A 26 -3.91 8.54 14.26
N ASN A 27 -3.35 8.69 15.47
CA ASN A 27 -2.72 7.58 16.17
C ASN A 27 -3.74 6.51 16.58
N SER A 28 -4.93 6.92 17.03
CA SER A 28 -6.00 5.99 17.42
C SER A 28 -6.58 5.22 16.23
N THR A 29 -6.66 5.85 15.05
CA THR A 29 -7.19 5.20 13.83
C THR A 29 -6.13 4.55 12.97
N GLN A 30 -4.84 4.65 13.30
CA GLN A 30 -3.76 4.14 12.46
C GLN A 30 -3.91 2.65 12.17
N ASP A 31 -4.18 1.85 13.20
CA ASP A 31 -4.34 0.40 13.05
C ASP A 31 -5.57 0.04 12.19
N GLN A 32 -6.66 0.79 12.33
CA GLN A 32 -7.86 0.60 11.50
C GLN A 32 -7.59 1.02 10.04
N ILE A 33 -6.85 2.10 9.81
CA ILE A 33 -6.46 2.56 8.48
C ILE A 33 -5.55 1.52 7.81
N GLU A 34 -4.61 0.95 8.55
CA GLU A 34 -3.72 -0.09 8.03
C GLU A 34 -4.52 -1.35 7.64
N ASN A 35 -5.43 -1.80 8.51
CA ASN A 35 -6.32 -2.91 8.19
C ASN A 35 -7.22 -2.61 6.99
N GLN A 36 -7.79 -1.41 6.91
CA GLN A 36 -8.60 -1.01 5.75
C GLN A 36 -7.78 -0.94 4.47
N LYS A 37 -6.54 -0.45 4.51
CA LYS A 37 -5.63 -0.47 3.35
C LYS A 37 -5.30 -1.91 2.95
N LEU A 38 -5.01 -2.79 3.90
CA LEU A 38 -4.78 -4.20 3.64
C LEU A 38 -5.99 -4.84 2.96
N VAL A 39 -7.19 -4.66 3.51
CA VAL A 39 -8.41 -5.29 2.99
C VAL A 39 -8.86 -4.69 1.66
N PHE A 40 -8.95 -3.37 1.56
CA PHE A 40 -9.62 -2.71 0.43
C PHE A 40 -8.67 -2.24 -0.67
N VAL A 41 -7.38 -2.07 -0.38
CA VAL A 41 -6.39 -1.61 -1.37
C VAL A 41 -5.49 -2.75 -1.82
N LYS A 42 -5.03 -3.58 -0.88
CA LYS A 42 -4.13 -4.71 -1.19
C LYS A 42 -4.90 -6.00 -1.49
N GLY A 43 -6.01 -6.26 -0.79
CA GLY A 43 -6.84 -7.45 -0.96
C GLY A 43 -7.23 -7.73 -2.42
N PRO A 44 -7.89 -6.80 -3.12
CA PRO A 44 -8.28 -7.02 -4.53
C PRO A 44 -7.09 -7.27 -5.46
N ALA A 45 -5.95 -6.61 -5.21
CA ALA A 45 -4.73 -6.82 -5.98
C ALA A 45 -4.14 -8.21 -5.75
N ILE A 46 -4.09 -8.66 -4.50
CA ILE A 46 -3.62 -10.00 -4.11
C ILE A 46 -4.55 -11.08 -4.67
N GLU A 47 -5.86 -10.91 -4.54
CA GLU A 47 -6.85 -11.85 -5.07
C GLU A 47 -6.80 -11.96 -6.59
N THR A 48 -6.55 -10.85 -7.29
CA THR A 48 -6.41 -10.86 -8.76
C THR A 48 -5.12 -11.56 -9.20
N ILE A 49 -4.00 -11.28 -8.53
CA ILE A 49 -2.69 -11.86 -8.86
C ILE A 49 -2.61 -13.35 -8.48
N LEU A 50 -3.16 -13.71 -7.32
CA LEU A 50 -3.16 -15.07 -6.78
C LEU A 50 -4.50 -15.79 -7.00
N ALA A 51 -5.24 -15.41 -8.05
CA ALA A 51 -6.52 -16.01 -8.39
C ALA A 51 -6.36 -17.52 -8.58
N GLY A 52 -7.11 -18.31 -7.80
CA GLY A 52 -7.03 -19.78 -7.81
C GLY A 52 -6.13 -20.37 -6.71
N ALA A 53 -5.57 -19.56 -5.82
CA ALA A 53 -4.90 -20.06 -4.64
C ALA A 53 -5.88 -20.83 -3.71
N SER A 54 -5.43 -21.96 -3.17
CA SER A 54 -6.21 -22.81 -2.26
C SER A 54 -6.20 -22.33 -0.80
N ASN A 55 -5.34 -21.37 -0.46
CA ASN A 55 -5.23 -20.76 0.86
C ASN A 55 -5.78 -19.32 0.86
N ASP A 56 -5.86 -18.71 2.05
CA ASP A 56 -6.08 -17.27 2.21
C ASP A 56 -4.71 -16.55 2.23
N PRO A 57 -4.31 -15.86 1.14
CA PRO A 57 -2.99 -15.24 1.06
C PRO A 57 -2.85 -14.03 1.97
N ILE A 58 -3.97 -13.40 2.38
CA ILE A 58 -3.96 -12.24 3.28
C ILE A 58 -3.57 -12.68 4.69
N VAL A 59 -4.06 -13.85 5.11
CA VAL A 59 -3.72 -14.47 6.40
C VAL A 59 -2.33 -15.10 6.34
N ASP A 60 -2.01 -15.83 5.26
CA ASP A 60 -0.70 -16.46 5.03
C ASP A 60 0.34 -15.44 4.55
N ARG A 61 0.56 -14.39 5.33
CA ARG A 61 1.59 -13.37 5.09
C ARG A 61 2.71 -13.44 6.11
N PHE A 62 3.92 -13.13 5.66
CA PHE A 62 5.07 -12.97 6.53
C PHE A 62 5.82 -11.69 6.17
N LYS A 63 6.70 -11.24 7.06
CA LYS A 63 7.50 -10.04 6.85
C LYS A 63 8.97 -10.39 6.73
N ILE A 64 9.67 -9.76 5.79
CA ILE A 64 11.12 -9.85 5.64
C ILE A 64 11.71 -8.44 5.67
N MET A 65 12.86 -8.30 6.32
CA MET A 65 13.69 -7.10 6.26
C MET A 65 14.46 -7.08 4.94
N ASP A 66 14.15 -6.10 4.10
CA ASP A 66 14.89 -5.77 2.88
C ASP A 66 15.71 -4.50 3.14
N GLY A 67 16.95 -4.68 3.61
CA GLY A 67 17.77 -3.58 4.13
C GLY A 67 17.13 -2.95 5.37
N ASP A 68 16.86 -1.64 5.30
CA ASP A 68 16.19 -0.89 6.37
C ASP A 68 14.65 -0.88 6.26
N VAL A 69 14.09 -1.60 5.28
CA VAL A 69 12.65 -1.59 4.99
C VAL A 69 12.03 -2.95 5.29
N GLU A 70 11.05 -2.97 6.21
CA GLU A 70 10.23 -4.16 6.45
C GLU A 70 9.17 -4.30 5.34
N ARG A 71 9.18 -5.42 4.61
CA ARG A 71 8.22 -5.72 3.54
C ARG A 71 7.32 -6.89 3.90
N SER A 72 6.04 -6.78 3.54
CA SER A 72 5.08 -7.87 3.66
C SER A 72 5.04 -8.70 2.37
N PHE A 73 5.11 -10.02 2.54
CA PHE A 73 5.00 -11.01 1.48
C PHE A 73 3.77 -11.88 1.74
N PHE A 74 2.99 -12.13 0.70
CA PHE A 74 1.73 -12.88 0.72
C PHE A 74 1.92 -14.17 -0.08
N VAL A 75 1.62 -15.32 0.52
CA VAL A 75 1.88 -16.62 -0.11
C VAL A 75 0.63 -17.14 -0.80
N GLY A 76 0.74 -17.45 -2.10
CA GLY A 76 -0.27 -18.17 -2.86
C GLY A 76 0.08 -19.66 -2.92
N LYS A 77 -0.82 -20.52 -2.42
CA LYS A 77 -0.70 -21.97 -2.56
C LYS A 77 -1.56 -22.44 -3.73
N PHE A 78 -0.96 -23.07 -4.73
CA PHE A 78 -1.67 -23.68 -5.85
C PHE A 78 -1.52 -25.20 -5.75
N ASP A 79 -2.63 -25.93 -5.84
CA ASP A 79 -2.66 -27.40 -5.67
C ASP A 79 -1.95 -27.89 -4.38
N GLY A 80 -2.09 -27.12 -3.29
CA GLY A 80 -1.46 -27.42 -2.00
C GLY A 80 0.03 -27.04 -1.89
N LYS A 81 0.64 -26.46 -2.92
CA LYS A 81 2.05 -26.05 -2.94
C LYS A 81 2.22 -24.53 -2.91
N ALA A 82 3.06 -24.04 -2.01
CA ALA A 82 3.41 -22.62 -1.89
C ALA A 82 4.43 -22.19 -2.94
N GLU A 83 4.05 -22.22 -4.21
CA GLU A 83 4.93 -21.90 -5.35
C GLU A 83 4.83 -20.44 -5.81
N THR A 84 3.95 -19.62 -5.24
CA THR A 84 3.77 -18.22 -5.67
C THR A 84 3.80 -17.27 -4.48
N VAL A 85 4.45 -16.12 -4.66
CA VAL A 85 4.52 -15.07 -3.63
C VAL A 85 4.18 -13.73 -4.27
N ALA A 86 3.32 -12.96 -3.60
CA ALA A 86 3.06 -11.56 -3.94
C ALA A 86 3.68 -10.63 -2.90
N PHE A 87 4.24 -9.50 -3.32
CA PHE A 87 4.80 -8.50 -2.42
C PHE A 87 4.56 -7.09 -2.93
N GLU A 88 4.58 -6.13 -2.01
CA GLU A 88 4.43 -4.72 -2.34
C GLU A 88 5.78 -4.05 -2.56
N CYS A 89 5.89 -3.31 -3.67
CA CYS A 89 7.00 -2.44 -3.98
C CYS A 89 6.50 -1.01 -4.26
N PHE A 90 7.40 -0.04 -4.13
CA PHE A 90 7.11 1.37 -4.34
C PHE A 90 8.09 1.95 -5.35
N GLY A 91 7.57 2.73 -6.30
CA GLY A 91 8.36 3.50 -7.26
C GLY A 91 7.97 4.98 -7.23
N LYS A 92 8.86 5.87 -7.67
CA LYS A 92 8.55 7.30 -7.76
C LYS A 92 7.70 7.60 -9.00
N GLY A 93 6.56 8.24 -8.81
CA GLY A 93 5.73 8.83 -9.86
C GLY A 93 5.87 10.35 -9.93
N TYR A 94 5.00 10.99 -10.72
CA TYR A 94 4.92 12.44 -10.84
C TYR A 94 4.13 13.08 -9.70
N GLY A 95 3.05 12.44 -9.27
CA GLY A 95 2.19 12.88 -8.17
C GLY A 95 2.64 12.40 -6.78
N GLY A 96 3.69 11.59 -6.72
CA GLY A 96 4.19 10.97 -5.49
C GLY A 96 4.53 9.50 -5.72
N ASP A 97 4.69 8.75 -4.64
CA ASP A 97 5.02 7.33 -4.72
C ASP A 97 3.84 6.51 -5.28
N VAL A 98 4.18 5.56 -6.14
CA VAL A 98 3.28 4.57 -6.74
C VAL A 98 3.54 3.23 -6.09
N GLY A 99 2.52 2.69 -5.43
CA GLY A 99 2.53 1.35 -4.84
C GLY A 99 2.11 0.31 -5.87
N LEU A 100 2.88 -0.76 -5.96
CA LEU A 100 2.71 -1.86 -6.88
C LEU A 100 2.70 -3.16 -6.09
N MET A 101 1.74 -4.03 -6.36
CA MET A 101 1.74 -5.43 -5.94
C MET A 101 2.26 -6.26 -7.10
N VAL A 102 3.29 -7.08 -6.85
CA VAL A 102 3.89 -7.95 -7.86
C VAL A 102 3.82 -9.39 -7.36
N GLY A 103 3.25 -10.28 -8.17
CA GLY A 103 3.26 -11.72 -7.96
C GLY A 103 4.38 -12.38 -8.75
N VAL A 104 5.14 -13.24 -8.10
CA VAL A 104 6.23 -14.02 -8.72
C VAL A 104 6.03 -15.50 -8.40
N SER A 105 6.21 -16.34 -9.42
CA SER A 105 6.28 -17.79 -9.29
C SER A 105 7.71 -18.20 -8.94
N LEU A 106 7.85 -18.95 -7.85
CA LEU A 106 9.12 -19.49 -7.36
C LEU A 106 9.62 -20.70 -8.17
N LYS A 107 8.78 -21.22 -9.08
CA LYS A 107 9.10 -22.40 -9.89
C LYS A 107 9.98 -22.05 -11.08
N ASP A 108 9.75 -20.90 -11.68
CA ASP A 108 10.30 -20.45 -12.96
C ASP A 108 10.75 -18.98 -12.95
N ASP A 109 10.76 -18.35 -11.76
CA ASP A 109 11.10 -16.94 -11.55
C ASP A 109 10.29 -15.98 -12.44
N ALA A 110 9.10 -16.41 -12.86
CA ALA A 110 8.22 -15.67 -13.75
C ALA A 110 7.30 -14.72 -12.98
N VAL A 111 7.01 -13.55 -13.56
CA VAL A 111 6.01 -12.62 -13.03
C VAL A 111 4.62 -13.16 -13.36
N MET A 112 3.83 -13.44 -12.33
CA MET A 112 2.46 -13.96 -12.48
C MET A 112 1.44 -12.85 -12.76
N GLY A 113 1.77 -11.64 -12.34
CA GLY A 113 0.95 -10.46 -12.54
C GLY A 113 1.40 -9.29 -11.69
N VAL A 114 0.98 -8.11 -12.10
CA VAL A 114 1.24 -6.83 -11.42
C VAL A 114 -0.09 -6.13 -11.19
N SER A 115 -0.20 -5.33 -10.13
CA SER A 115 -1.36 -4.47 -9.91
C SER A 115 -0.97 -3.20 -9.16
N VAL A 116 -1.50 -2.06 -9.56
CA VAL A 116 -1.23 -0.77 -8.89
C VAL A 116 -2.16 -0.62 -7.68
N THR A 117 -1.58 -0.57 -6.48
CA THR A 117 -2.32 -0.44 -5.21
C THR A 117 -2.67 1.02 -4.95
N THR A 118 -1.66 1.88 -4.77
CA THR A 118 -1.79 3.29 -4.43
C THR A 118 -1.07 4.19 -5.43
N HIS A 119 -1.69 5.31 -5.82
CA HIS A 119 -1.03 6.35 -6.60
C HIS A 119 -1.73 7.70 -6.39
N GLN A 120 -1.04 8.79 -6.70
CA GLN A 120 -1.61 10.15 -6.74
C GLN A 120 -1.50 10.80 -8.12
N GLU A 121 -1.30 9.97 -9.15
CA GLU A 121 -1.19 10.41 -10.54
C GLU A 121 -2.46 11.07 -11.09
N THR A 122 -2.29 11.93 -12.09
CA THR A 122 -3.39 12.64 -12.74
C THR A 122 -4.39 11.68 -13.40
N PRO A 123 -5.71 11.82 -13.12
CA PRO A 123 -6.74 11.01 -13.76
C PRO A 123 -6.71 11.11 -15.29
N GLY A 124 -6.79 9.95 -15.97
CA GLY A 124 -6.79 9.87 -17.43
C GLY A 124 -5.40 9.95 -18.09
N LEU A 125 -4.34 10.21 -17.30
CA LEU A 125 -2.95 10.18 -17.74
C LEU A 125 -2.20 9.07 -17.01
N GLY A 126 -1.54 9.38 -15.89
CA GLY A 126 -0.77 8.40 -15.11
C GLY A 126 -1.66 7.39 -14.37
N SER A 127 -2.93 7.71 -14.11
CA SER A 127 -3.87 6.75 -13.53
C SER A 127 -4.15 5.54 -14.42
N LYS A 128 -3.81 5.62 -15.72
CA LYS A 128 -3.95 4.50 -16.66
C LYS A 128 -3.15 3.28 -16.23
N ALA A 129 -2.03 3.47 -15.52
CA ALA A 129 -1.29 2.36 -14.95
C ALA A 129 -2.13 1.46 -14.04
N LYS A 130 -3.19 2.00 -13.42
CA LYS A 130 -4.15 1.25 -12.60
C LYS A 130 -5.42 0.89 -13.36
N THR A 131 -5.94 1.80 -14.19
CA THR A 131 -7.28 1.66 -14.79
C THR A 131 -7.29 0.95 -16.13
N ASP A 132 -6.14 0.89 -16.82
CA ASP A 132 -6.01 0.26 -18.13
C ASP A 132 -5.57 -1.21 -17.97
N ALA A 133 -6.51 -2.13 -18.17
CA ALA A 133 -6.25 -3.55 -18.04
C ALA A 133 -5.24 -4.05 -19.10
N ASP A 134 -5.24 -3.47 -20.30
CA ASP A 134 -4.34 -3.86 -21.39
C ASP A 134 -2.90 -3.50 -21.06
N PHE A 135 -2.68 -2.40 -20.34
CA PHE A 135 -1.35 -2.01 -19.87
C PHE A 135 -0.82 -2.98 -18.80
N VAL A 136 -1.65 -3.32 -17.81
CA VAL A 136 -1.26 -4.22 -16.73
C VAL A 136 -1.06 -5.66 -17.22
N ALA A 137 -1.84 -6.10 -18.21
CA ALA A 137 -1.74 -7.43 -18.79
C ALA A 137 -0.39 -7.71 -19.50
N GLN A 138 0.40 -6.69 -19.84
CA GLN A 138 1.72 -6.84 -20.46
C GLN A 138 2.76 -7.46 -19.53
N PHE A 139 2.49 -7.49 -18.23
CA PHE A 139 3.43 -7.96 -17.19
C PHE A 139 3.11 -9.37 -16.69
N LYS A 140 2.36 -10.16 -17.46
CA LYS A 140 2.06 -11.58 -17.22
C LYS A 140 2.70 -12.45 -18.30
#